data_AF-A0A1B6EIT0-F1
#
_entry.id   AF-A0A1B6EIT0-F1
#
_cell.length_a   1.000
_cell.length_b   1.000
_cell.length_c   1.000
_cell.angle_alpha   90.00
_cell.angle_beta   90.00
_cell.angle_gamma   90.00
#
_symmetry.space_group_name_H-M   'P 1'
#
loop_
_entity.id
_entity.type
_entity.pdbx_description
1 polymer ?
#
loop_
_entity_poly.entity_id
_entity_poly.type
_entity_poly.pdbx_seq_one_letter_code
_entity_poly.pdbx_strand_id
1 'polypeptide(L)'
;MSTGLLLLCALTVGVLGVVYNLTDESLPADQPSVATASELVAANLTGSRVVPTLRFVVAVSRHGNRGPSFTYPKSPYQHNDTKIWPYGVGELTQIGRMQMYDLGKK
;
A
#
# COMPACT_ATOMS: atom_id res chain seq x y z
N MET A 1 43.86 -7.79 -25.97
CA MET A 1 42.50 -7.36 -25.53
C MET A 1 41.35 -8.15 -26.18
N SER A 2 41.57 -8.90 -27.27
CA SER A 2 40.49 -9.59 -28.01
C SER A 2 40.06 -10.95 -27.41
N THR A 3 40.98 -11.70 -26.79
CA THR A 3 40.70 -13.07 -26.27
C THR A 3 39.75 -13.06 -25.06
N GLY A 4 39.85 -12.08 -24.17
CA GLY A 4 38.97 -11.97 -22.99
C GLY A 4 37.51 -11.69 -23.36
N LEU A 5 37.28 -10.87 -24.39
CA LEU A 5 35.93 -10.56 -24.86
C LEU A 5 35.27 -11.77 -25.54
N LEU A 6 36.05 -12.55 -26.30
CA LEU A 6 35.58 -13.79 -26.92
C LEU A 6 35.20 -14.85 -25.87
N LEU A 7 35.97 -14.97 -24.79
CA LEU A 7 35.66 -15.86 -23.68
C LEU A 7 34.38 -15.44 -22.94
N LEU A 8 34.20 -14.14 -22.69
CA LEU A 8 32.97 -13.61 -22.10
C LEU A 8 31.75 -13.90 -22.99
N CYS A 9 31.84 -13.69 -24.31
CA CYS A 9 30.76 -14.01 -25.24
C CYS A 9 30.47 -15.52 -25.31
N ALA A 10 31.49 -16.37 -25.28
CA ALA A 10 31.29 -17.82 -25.29
C ALA A 10 30.57 -18.30 -24.01
N LEU A 11 30.92 -17.72 -22.85
CA LEU A 11 30.27 -18.03 -21.58
C LEU A 11 28.81 -17.57 -21.57
N THR A 12 28.49 -16.39 -22.09
CA THR A 12 27.10 -15.90 -22.11
C THR A 12 26.22 -16.73 -23.04
N VAL A 13 26.72 -17.11 -24.22
CA VAL A 13 25.99 -17.98 -25.15
C VAL A 13 25.80 -19.39 -24.57
N GLY A 14 26.83 -19.93 -23.90
CA GLY A 14 26.74 -21.22 -23.21
C GLY A 14 25.69 -21.21 -22.10
N VAL A 15 25.66 -20.17 -21.28
CA VAL A 15 24.64 -20.02 -20.22
C VAL A 15 23.24 -19.87 -20.81
N LEU A 16 23.07 -19.08 -21.88
CA LEU A 16 21.77 -18.98 -22.56
C LEU A 16 21.30 -20.32 -23.14
N GLY A 17 22.22 -21.09 -23.72
CA GLY A 17 21.93 -22.43 -24.24
C GLY A 17 21.49 -23.38 -23.13
N VAL A 18 22.18 -23.37 -21.98
CA VAL A 18 21.79 -24.19 -20.82
C VAL A 18 20.43 -23.78 -20.26
N VAL A 19 20.18 -22.48 -20.12
CA VAL A 19 18.87 -21.97 -19.69
C VAL A 19 17.77 -22.40 -20.67
N TYR A 20 18.00 -22.25 -21.97
CA TYR A 20 17.04 -22.65 -23.01
C TYR A 20 16.69 -24.14 -22.93
N ASN A 21 17.69 -25.02 -22.78
CA ASN A 21 17.49 -26.46 -22.63
C ASN A 21 16.83 -26.84 -21.29
N LEU A 22 17.00 -26.03 -20.24
CA LEU A 22 16.33 -26.22 -18.95
C LEU A 22 14.89 -25.65 -18.95
N THR A 23 14.57 -24.72 -19.85
CA THR A 23 13.24 -24.10 -19.98
C THR A 23 12.37 -24.75 -21.05
N ASP A 24 12.83 -25.80 -21.73
CA ASP A 24 12.00 -26.55 -22.69
C ASP A 24 11.00 -27.44 -21.93
N GLU A 25 10.11 -26.79 -21.18
CA GLU A 25 8.86 -27.39 -20.75
C GLU A 25 7.97 -27.42 -21.99
N SER A 26 7.96 -28.57 -22.65
CA SER A 26 7.00 -28.87 -23.71
C SER A 26 5.61 -28.52 -23.18
N LEU A 27 4.94 -27.54 -23.80
CA LEU A 27 3.54 -27.28 -23.54
C LEU A 27 2.79 -28.61 -23.69
N PRO A 28 2.14 -29.13 -22.64
CA PRO A 28 1.43 -30.39 -22.77
C PRO A 28 0.34 -30.18 -23.82
N ALA A 29 0.46 -30.93 -24.92
CA ALA A 29 -0.58 -31.07 -25.93
C ALA A 29 -1.73 -31.95 -25.40
N ASP A 30 -2.25 -31.59 -24.23
CA ASP A 30 -3.46 -32.16 -23.67
C ASP A 30 -4.42 -30.98 -23.45
N GLN A 31 -5.09 -30.59 -24.55
CA GLN A 31 -6.21 -29.67 -24.47
C GLN A 31 -7.33 -30.38 -23.70
N PRO A 32 -7.73 -29.92 -22.49
CA PRO A 32 -9.02 -30.29 -21.97
C PRO A 32 -10.07 -29.82 -23.00
N SER A 33 -11.04 -30.68 -23.29
CA SER A 33 -12.18 -30.38 -24.16
C SER A 33 -12.63 -28.94 -23.94
N VAL A 34 -12.57 -28.13 -25.00
CA VAL A 34 -12.93 -26.71 -24.97
C VAL A 34 -14.28 -26.59 -24.29
N ALA A 35 -14.28 -26.04 -23.07
CA ALA A 35 -15.48 -25.81 -22.31
C ALA A 35 -16.45 -25.07 -23.24
N THR A 36 -17.64 -25.63 -23.44
CA THR A 36 -18.65 -25.00 -24.28
C THR A 36 -18.90 -23.60 -23.75
N ALA A 37 -19.32 -22.65 -24.60
CA ALA A 37 -19.64 -21.30 -24.14
C ALA A 37 -20.62 -21.31 -22.94
N SER A 38 -21.46 -22.34 -22.82
CA SER A 38 -22.35 -22.59 -21.69
C SER A 38 -21.61 -22.99 -20.41
N GLU A 39 -20.57 -23.81 -20.48
CA GLU A 39 -19.71 -24.17 -19.34
C GLU A 39 -18.80 -23.01 -18.92
N LEU A 40 -18.29 -22.21 -19.86
CA LEU A 40 -17.60 -20.95 -19.56
C LEU A 40 -18.53 -19.95 -18.88
N VAL A 41 -19.78 -19.83 -19.34
CA VAL A 41 -20.80 -19.01 -18.68
C VAL A 41 -21.12 -19.58 -17.30
N ALA A 42 -21.32 -20.90 -17.14
CA ALA A 42 -21.57 -21.53 -15.85
C ALA A 42 -20.39 -21.38 -14.86
N ALA A 43 -19.15 -21.50 -15.34
CA ALA A 43 -17.94 -21.25 -14.58
C ALA A 43 -17.77 -19.76 -14.21
N ASN A 44 -18.23 -18.83 -15.05
CA ASN A 44 -18.29 -17.40 -14.71
C ASN A 44 -19.49 -17.05 -13.80
N LEU A 45 -20.48 -17.92 -13.70
CA LEU A 45 -21.57 -17.83 -12.71
C LEU A 45 -21.17 -18.45 -11.36
N THR A 46 -20.11 -19.27 -11.31
CA THR A 46 -19.56 -19.87 -10.07
C THR A 46 -18.19 -19.34 -9.64
N GLY A 47 -17.42 -18.72 -10.53
CA GLY A 47 -16.23 -17.92 -10.26
C GLY A 47 -16.63 -16.45 -10.39
N SER A 48 -16.69 -15.67 -9.32
CA SER A 48 -15.67 -15.50 -8.30
C SER A 48 -16.35 -15.38 -6.94
N ARG A 49 -16.18 -16.38 -6.07
CA ARG A 49 -16.45 -16.22 -4.63
C ARG A 49 -15.37 -15.36 -3.94
N VAL A 50 -14.67 -14.51 -4.67
CA VAL A 50 -13.81 -13.50 -4.05
C VAL A 50 -14.75 -12.45 -3.48
N VAL A 51 -15.17 -12.69 -2.24
CA VAL A 51 -15.68 -11.62 -1.40
C VAL A 51 -14.56 -10.59 -1.34
N PRO A 52 -14.76 -9.34 -1.76
CA PRO A 52 -13.72 -8.32 -1.65
C PRO A 52 -13.38 -8.16 -0.17
N THR A 53 -12.21 -8.68 0.23
CA THR A 53 -11.71 -8.55 1.60
C THR A 53 -10.82 -7.33 1.70
N LEU A 54 -10.90 -6.66 2.85
CA LEU A 54 -9.98 -5.57 3.18
C LEU A 54 -8.57 -6.16 3.34
N ARG A 55 -7.63 -5.74 2.49
CA ARG A 55 -6.24 -6.23 2.53
C ARG A 55 -5.29 -5.32 3.30
N PHE A 56 -5.54 -4.01 3.30
CA PHE A 56 -4.67 -3.01 3.92
C PHE A 56 -5.40 -1.67 4.07
N VAL A 57 -5.12 -0.94 5.15
CA VAL A 57 -5.61 0.43 5.40
C VAL A 57 -4.47 1.31 5.90
N VAL A 58 -4.38 2.51 5.35
CA VAL A 58 -3.57 3.60 5.90
C VAL A 58 -4.50 4.76 6.19
N ALA A 59 -4.42 5.28 7.42
CA ALA A 59 -5.11 6.49 7.81
C ALA A 59 -4.07 7.57 8.13
N VAL A 60 -4.12 8.69 7.40
CA VAL A 60 -3.32 9.89 7.70
C VAL A 60 -4.28 10.95 8.22
N SER A 61 -4.14 11.29 9.50
CA SER A 61 -4.99 12.28 10.17
C SER A 61 -4.14 13.40 10.75
N ARG A 62 -4.75 14.59 10.81
CA ARG A 62 -4.21 15.68 11.62
C ARG A 62 -4.62 15.47 13.07
N HIS A 63 -3.84 16.03 14.00
CA HIS A 63 -4.26 16.19 15.39
C HIS A 63 -5.60 16.98 15.49
N GLY A 64 -6.36 16.72 16.56
CA GLY A 64 -7.56 17.50 16.90
C GLY A 64 -7.24 18.93 17.34
N ASN A 65 -8.26 19.73 17.65
CA ASN A 65 -8.08 21.12 18.07
C ASN A 65 -7.18 21.24 19.31
N ARG A 66 -6.13 22.06 19.20
CA ARG A 66 -5.13 22.32 20.26
C ARG A 66 -4.97 23.81 20.54
N GLY A 67 -4.40 24.13 21.70
CA GLY A 67 -3.96 25.49 22.01
C GLY A 67 -2.86 25.99 21.05
N PRO A 68 -2.67 27.30 20.92
CA PRO A 68 -1.59 27.88 20.14
C PRO A 68 -0.24 27.51 20.75
N SER A 69 0.78 27.36 19.89
CA SER A 69 2.15 27.12 20.34
C SER A 69 2.88 28.42 20.69
N PHE A 70 2.42 29.54 20.13
CA PHE A 70 2.91 30.89 20.39
C PHE A 70 1.80 31.88 20.06
N THR A 71 1.92 33.10 20.58
CA THR A 71 1.00 34.20 20.30
C THR A 71 1.76 35.49 20.04
N TYR A 72 1.16 36.40 19.28
CA TYR A 72 1.72 37.73 19.08
C TYR A 72 1.78 38.49 20.42
N PRO A 73 2.75 39.40 20.62
CA PRO A 73 2.91 40.12 21.89
C PRO A 73 1.66 40.86 22.36
N LYS A 74 0.86 41.41 21.43
CA LYS A 74 -0.38 42.14 21.74
C LYS A 74 -1.65 41.27 21.73
N SER A 75 -1.52 39.95 21.67
CA SER A 75 -2.68 39.05 21.73
C SER A 75 -3.37 39.19 23.09
N PRO A 76 -4.70 39.38 23.14
CA PRO A 76 -5.45 39.32 24.40
C PRO A 76 -5.51 37.88 24.95
N TYR A 77 -5.26 36.88 24.12
CA TYR A 77 -5.23 35.47 24.49
C TYR A 77 -3.80 34.95 24.36
N GLN A 78 -3.00 35.06 25.41
CA GLN A 78 -1.61 34.58 25.38
C GLN A 78 -1.57 33.05 25.40
N HIS A 79 -0.64 32.43 24.66
CA HIS A 79 -0.53 30.97 24.56
C HIS A 79 -0.27 30.29 25.91
N ASN A 80 0.38 30.99 26.85
CA ASN A 80 0.70 30.51 28.19
C ASN A 80 -0.39 30.84 29.23
N ASP A 81 -1.49 31.49 28.85
CA ASP A 81 -2.58 31.77 29.77
C ASP A 81 -3.40 30.49 30.02
N THR A 82 -3.15 29.86 31.17
CA THR A 82 -3.82 28.62 31.58
C THR A 82 -5.30 28.81 31.96
N LYS A 83 -5.79 30.04 32.08
CA LYS A 83 -7.24 30.28 32.21
C LYS A 83 -7.97 30.09 30.88
N ILE A 84 -7.29 30.37 29.77
CA ILE A 84 -7.83 30.21 28.40
C ILE A 84 -7.43 28.86 27.81
N TRP A 85 -6.18 28.44 28.04
CA TRP A 85 -5.60 27.19 27.56
C TRP A 85 -5.29 26.28 28.76
N PRO A 86 -6.32 25.66 29.38
CA PRO A 86 -6.18 24.95 30.65
C PRO A 86 -5.25 23.73 30.60
N TYR A 87 -4.99 23.21 29.39
CA TYR A 87 -4.08 22.09 29.18
C TYR A 87 -2.66 22.52 28.88
N GLY A 88 -2.40 23.82 28.66
CA GLY A 88 -1.09 24.35 28.33
C GLY A 88 -0.86 24.61 26.84
N VAL A 89 0.37 25.04 26.55
CA VAL A 89 0.81 25.51 25.24
C VAL A 89 0.84 24.35 24.25
N GLY A 90 0.17 24.51 23.10
CA GLY A 90 0.18 23.48 22.06
C GLY A 90 -0.61 22.21 22.37
N GLU A 91 -1.19 22.09 23.56
CA GLU A 91 -1.87 20.88 24.00
C GLU A 91 -3.29 20.74 23.44
N LEU A 92 -3.77 19.50 23.29
CA LEU A 92 -5.13 19.23 22.83
C LEU A 92 -6.16 19.82 23.80
N THR A 93 -7.13 20.51 23.23
CA THR A 93 -8.33 20.93 23.96
C THR A 93 -9.23 19.73 24.26
N GLN A 94 -10.17 19.86 25.20
CA GLN A 94 -11.18 18.82 25.43
C GLN A 94 -11.96 18.50 24.15
N ILE A 95 -12.32 19.52 23.38
CA ILE A 95 -12.97 19.38 22.07
C ILE A 95 -12.07 18.63 21.10
N GLY A 96 -10.77 18.95 21.06
CA GLY A 96 -9.79 18.28 20.22
C GLY A 96 -9.65 16.79 20.51
N ARG A 97 -9.71 16.40 21.78
CA ARG A 97 -9.73 14.98 22.17
C ARG A 97 -11.00 14.27 21.69
N MET A 98 -12.16 14.90 21.86
CA MET A 98 -13.44 14.34 21.39
C MET A 98 -13.48 14.19 19.87
N GLN A 99 -12.97 15.16 19.11
CA GLN A 99 -12.88 15.07 17.64
C GLN A 99 -12.09 13.84 17.18
N MET A 100 -10.97 13.54 17.84
CA MET A 100 -10.16 12.38 17.47
C MET A 100 -10.81 11.06 17.88
N TYR A 101 -11.49 11.04 19.02
CA TYR A 101 -12.28 9.91 19.46
C TYR A 101 -13.42 9.60 18.47
N ASP A 102 -14.20 10.63 18.09
CA ASP A 102 -15.32 10.48 17.16
C ASP A 102 -14.87 10.10 15.74
N LEU A 103 -13.67 10.55 15.33
CA LEU A 103 -13.07 10.10 14.08
C LEU A 103 -12.78 8.60 14.11
N GLY A 104 -12.25 8.08 15.22
CA GLY A 104 -11.90 6.66 15.37
C GLY A 104 -13.09 5.73 15.64
N LYS A 105 -14.26 6.27 16.00
CA LYS A 105 -15.50 5.49 16.18
C LYS A 105 -16.17 5.06 14.86
N LYS A 106 -15.76 5.65 13.73
CA LYS A 106 -16.33 5.35 12.42
C LYS A 106 -15.63 4.15 11.79
#